data_AF-A0A3M2HEQ7-F1
#
_entry.id   AF-A0A3M2HEQ7-F1
#
_cell.length_a   1.000
_cell.length_b   1.000
_cell.length_c   1.000
_cell.angle_alpha   90.00
_cell.angle_beta   90.00
_cell.angle_gamma   90.00
#
_symmetry.space_group_name_H-M   'P 1'
#
loop_
_entity.id
_entity.type
_entity.pdbx_description
1 polymer ?
#
loop_
_entity_poly.entity_id
_entity_poly.type
_entity_poly.pdbx_seq_one_letter_code
_entity_poly.pdbx_strand_id
1 'polypeptide(L)'
;MRSYARLQEQGTDVVYINDADFGYSGLWDPHRNSVTINLAENLSPGEITSTLIHESSHQTRFFRGFATPTQYEEYLSFRREALFNLGRRPTLVERQSIWDAIGRTPAYQDLPTGKVPVTSWGH
;
A
#
# COMPACT_ATOMS: atom_id res chain seq x y z
N MET A 1 -0.99 1.19 -15.36
CA MET A 1 -1.54 0.89 -14.02
C MET A 1 -3.01 1.31 -14.01
N ARG A 2 -3.94 0.55 -13.42
CA ARG A 2 -5.41 0.86 -13.41
C ARG A 2 -5.94 1.19 -12.01
N SER A 3 -5.06 1.58 -11.08
CA SER A 3 -5.42 1.76 -9.66
C SER A 3 -6.51 2.82 -9.49
N TYR A 4 -6.33 4.00 -10.08
CA TYR A 4 -7.30 5.09 -10.00
C TYR A 4 -8.66 4.74 -10.66
N ALA A 5 -8.62 4.10 -11.84
CA ALA A 5 -9.84 3.67 -12.52
C ALA A 5 -10.69 2.70 -11.66
N ARG A 6 -10.04 1.82 -10.87
CA ARG A 6 -10.77 0.92 -9.96
C ARG A 6 -11.42 1.65 -8.79
N LEU A 7 -10.74 2.65 -8.23
CA LEU A 7 -11.33 3.48 -7.18
C LEU A 7 -12.60 4.15 -7.71
N GLN A 8 -12.55 4.69 -8.93
CA GLN A 8 -13.72 5.27 -9.59
C GLN A 8 -14.83 4.25 -9.83
N GLU A 9 -14.50 3.06 -10.35
CA GLU A 9 -15.48 1.97 -10.57
C GLU A 9 -16.16 1.51 -9.28
N GLN A 10 -15.48 1.63 -8.14
CA GLN A 10 -15.99 1.22 -6.82
C GLN A 10 -16.58 2.38 -6.01
N GLY A 11 -16.72 3.56 -6.63
CA GLY A 11 -17.28 4.76 -5.99
C GLY A 11 -16.48 5.19 -4.76
N THR A 12 -15.17 4.95 -4.75
CA THR A 12 -14.28 5.33 -3.65
C THR A 12 -13.90 6.81 -3.77
N ASP A 13 -14.10 7.55 -2.70
CA ASP A 13 -13.67 8.94 -2.62
C ASP A 13 -12.14 9.00 -2.46
N VAL A 14 -11.50 9.91 -3.20
CA VAL A 14 -10.08 10.22 -3.04
C VAL A 14 -9.98 11.62 -2.44
N VAL A 15 -9.51 11.68 -1.20
CA VAL A 15 -9.45 12.91 -0.40
C VAL A 15 -8.00 13.33 -0.24
N TYR A 16 -7.71 14.59 -0.52
CA TYR A 16 -6.39 15.18 -0.26
C TYR A 16 -6.49 16.08 0.96
N ILE A 17 -5.64 15.85 1.94
CA ILE A 17 -5.51 16.67 3.16
C ILE A 17 -4.10 17.22 3.25
N ASN A 18 -3.90 18.26 4.05
CA ASN A 18 -2.57 18.74 4.43
C ASN A 18 -2.58 18.94 5.94
N ASP A 19 -2.22 17.88 6.66
CA ASP A 19 -2.33 17.81 8.10
C ASP A 19 -1.11 17.09 8.69
N ALA A 20 -0.24 17.84 9.35
CA ALA A 20 0.98 17.31 9.97
C ALA A 20 0.67 16.40 11.18
N ASP A 21 -0.52 16.52 11.77
CA ASP A 21 -0.93 15.74 12.94
C ASP A 21 -1.66 14.44 12.55
N PHE A 22 -1.90 14.20 11.25
CA PHE A 22 -2.61 13.02 10.76
C PHE A 22 -1.84 11.71 11.02
N GLY A 23 -0.51 11.77 11.10
CA GLY A 23 0.34 10.63 11.48
C GLY A 23 0.56 9.56 10.39
N TYR A 24 -0.03 9.72 9.21
CA TYR A 24 0.14 8.80 8.07
C TYR A 24 0.37 9.56 6.76
N SER A 25 1.06 8.93 5.80
CA SER A 25 1.17 9.46 4.43
C SER A 25 -0.11 9.26 3.62
N GLY A 26 -0.86 8.20 3.92
CA GLY A 26 -2.16 7.90 3.34
C GLY A 26 -2.94 6.91 4.21
N LEU A 27 -4.24 6.78 3.93
CA LEU A 27 -5.12 5.85 4.64
C LEU A 27 -6.29 5.42 3.77
N TRP A 28 -6.48 4.11 3.62
CA TRP A 28 -7.74 3.50 3.22
C TRP A 28 -8.69 3.35 4.43
N ASP A 29 -9.85 4.00 4.37
CA ASP A 29 -10.93 3.87 5.35
C ASP A 29 -12.12 3.09 4.74
N PRO A 30 -12.36 1.82 5.16
CA PRO A 30 -13.46 1.02 4.65
C PRO A 30 -14.84 1.47 5.11
N HIS A 31 -14.96 2.22 6.22
CA HIS A 31 -16.24 2.71 6.72
C HIS A 31 -16.77 3.88 5.89
N ARG A 32 -15.84 4.72 5.41
CA ARG A 32 -16.15 5.87 4.55
C ARG A 32 -16.03 5.56 3.06
N ASN A 33 -15.51 4.39 2.70
CA ASN A 33 -15.10 4.05 1.33
C ASN A 33 -14.23 5.16 0.73
N SER A 34 -13.20 5.57 1.46
CA SER A 34 -12.33 6.67 1.07
C SER A 34 -10.86 6.33 1.16
N VAL A 35 -10.08 6.80 0.19
CA VAL A 35 -8.62 6.87 0.26
C VAL A 35 -8.21 8.31 0.55
N THR A 36 -7.56 8.52 1.68
CA THR A 36 -6.98 9.81 2.06
C THR A 36 -5.50 9.85 1.72
N ILE A 37 -5.03 10.94 1.11
CA ILE A 37 -3.62 11.21 0.85
C ILE A 37 -3.21 12.47 1.62
N ASN A 38 -2.18 12.38 2.45
CA ASN A 38 -1.69 13.49 3.23
C ASN A 38 -0.54 14.23 2.53
N LEU A 39 -0.81 15.44 2.06
CA LEU A 39 0.15 16.29 1.37
C LEU A 39 1.25 16.84 2.29
N ALA A 40 1.09 16.78 3.61
CA ALA A 40 2.16 17.13 4.56
C ALA A 40 3.34 16.14 4.49
N GLU A 41 3.06 14.88 4.12
CA GLU A 41 4.03 13.77 4.06
C GLU A 41 4.40 13.37 2.61
N ASN A 42 3.66 13.86 1.61
CA ASN A 42 3.88 13.57 0.19
C ASN A 42 4.26 14.84 -0.55
N LEU A 43 5.56 15.10 -0.67
CA LEU A 43 6.13 16.38 -1.13
C LEU A 43 6.25 16.49 -2.66
N SER A 44 5.95 15.41 -3.39
CA SER A 44 6.02 15.36 -4.84
C SER A 44 4.83 14.62 -5.46
N PRO A 45 4.49 14.90 -6.74
CA PRO A 45 3.46 14.13 -7.47
C PRO A 45 3.76 12.63 -7.53
N GLY A 46 5.04 12.25 -7.53
CA GLY A 46 5.48 10.85 -7.50
C GLY A 46 5.09 10.16 -6.20
N GLU A 47 5.38 10.79 -5.05
CA GLU A 47 5.01 10.27 -3.72
C GLU A 47 3.49 10.18 -3.57
N ILE A 48 2.76 11.24 -3.95
CA ILE A 48 1.29 11.23 -3.95
C ILE A 48 0.74 10.03 -4.73
N THR A 49 1.32 9.76 -5.90
CA THR A 49 0.88 8.64 -6.74
C THR A 49 1.26 7.29 -6.15
N SER A 50 2.46 7.17 -5.56
CA SER A 50 2.91 5.94 -4.88
C SER A 50 1.98 5.60 -3.71
N THR A 51 1.69 6.58 -2.85
CA THR A 51 0.77 6.42 -1.73
C THR A 51 -0.65 6.07 -2.18
N LEU A 52 -1.16 6.71 -3.23
CA LEU A 52 -2.46 6.33 -3.82
C LEU A 52 -2.48 4.88 -4.32
N ILE A 53 -1.38 4.41 -4.91
CA ILE A 53 -1.24 3.02 -5.36
C ILE A 53 -1.21 2.06 -4.16
N HIS A 54 -0.54 2.46 -3.07
CA HIS A 54 -0.53 1.72 -1.82
C HIS A 54 -1.95 1.57 -1.26
N GLU A 55 -2.64 2.68 -0.99
CA GLU A 55 -3.98 2.65 -0.37
C GLU A 55 -5.02 1.98 -1.27
N SER A 56 -4.93 2.18 -2.60
CA SER A 56 -5.80 1.47 -3.55
C SER A 56 -5.63 -0.05 -3.52
N SER A 57 -4.46 -0.53 -3.08
CA SER A 57 -4.22 -1.96 -2.93
C SER A 57 -5.00 -2.52 -1.75
N HIS A 58 -5.02 -1.83 -0.62
CA HIS A 58 -5.82 -2.18 0.55
C HIS A 58 -7.31 -2.17 0.24
N GLN A 59 -7.78 -1.11 -0.43
CA GLN A 59 -9.15 -1.00 -0.92
C GLN A 59 -9.54 -2.19 -1.81
N THR A 60 -8.70 -2.51 -2.80
CA THR A 60 -8.99 -3.61 -3.74
C THR A 60 -9.06 -4.96 -3.00
N ARG A 61 -8.25 -5.13 -1.95
CA ARG A 61 -8.20 -6.35 -1.15
C ARG A 61 -9.42 -6.45 -0.25
N PHE A 62 -9.85 -5.35 0.37
CA PHE A 62 -11.08 -5.26 1.15
C PHE A 62 -12.31 -5.70 0.33
N PHE A 63 -12.52 -5.14 -0.85
CA PHE A 63 -13.65 -5.52 -1.73
C PHE A 63 -13.55 -6.96 -2.29
N ARG A 64 -12.42 -7.64 -2.09
CA ARG A 64 -12.24 -9.07 -2.40
C ARG A 64 -12.40 -9.97 -1.19
N GLY A 65 -12.84 -9.43 -0.05
CA GLY A 65 -13.05 -10.18 1.20
C GLY A 65 -11.82 -10.27 2.11
N PHE A 66 -10.72 -9.58 1.79
CA PHE A 66 -9.53 -9.51 2.63
C PHE A 66 -9.55 -8.23 3.46
N ALA A 67 -10.37 -8.20 4.50
CA ALA A 67 -10.54 -7.01 5.35
C ALA A 67 -9.53 -6.92 6.50
N THR A 68 -8.79 -7.99 6.77
CA THR A 68 -7.81 -8.02 7.86
C THR A 68 -6.46 -7.49 7.38
N PRO A 69 -5.93 -6.41 7.98
CA PRO A 69 -4.58 -5.96 7.69
C PRO A 69 -3.59 -7.03 8.15
N THR A 70 -2.64 -7.38 7.28
CA THR A 70 -1.57 -8.35 7.56
C THR A 70 -0.27 -7.83 6.98
N GLN A 71 0.86 -8.33 7.46
CA GLN A 71 2.16 -8.04 6.85
C GLN A 71 2.16 -8.42 5.35
N TYR A 72 1.43 -9.47 4.98
CA TYR A 72 1.25 -9.83 3.58
C TYR A 72 0.48 -8.79 2.76
N GLU A 73 -0.53 -8.14 3.33
CA GLU A 73 -1.24 -7.05 2.66
C GLU A 73 -0.32 -5.87 2.38
N GLU A 74 0.44 -5.44 3.41
CA GLU A 74 1.46 -4.41 3.28
C GLU A 74 2.47 -4.76 2.19
N TYR A 75 2.92 -6.01 2.15
CA TYR A 75 3.84 -6.49 1.12
C TYR A 75 3.25 -6.37 -0.29
N LEU A 76 1.96 -6.69 -0.46
CA LEU A 76 1.32 -6.55 -1.76
C LEU A 76 1.22 -5.08 -2.18
N SER A 77 0.96 -4.17 -1.23
CA SER A 77 0.89 -2.73 -1.44
C SER A 77 2.26 -2.15 -1.81
N PHE A 78 3.29 -2.36 -0.98
CA PHE A 78 4.66 -1.92 -1.27
C PHE A 78 5.25 -2.52 -2.55
N ARG A 79 4.90 -3.77 -2.89
CA ARG A 79 5.32 -4.38 -4.16
C ARG A 79 4.70 -3.68 -5.37
N ARG A 80 3.50 -3.12 -5.25
CA ARG A 80 2.86 -2.33 -6.31
C ARG A 80 3.47 -0.94 -6.43
N GLU A 81 3.81 -0.32 -5.31
CA GLU A 81 4.62 0.90 -5.31
C GLU A 81 5.96 0.68 -6.00
N ALA A 82 6.66 -0.41 -5.67
CA ALA A 82 7.92 -0.76 -6.34
C ALA A 82 7.74 -0.93 -7.85
N LEU A 83 6.64 -1.57 -8.30
CA LEU A 83 6.33 -1.67 -9.73
C LEU A 83 6.15 -0.31 -10.39
N PHE A 84 5.51 0.63 -9.69
CA PHE A 84 5.31 2.00 -10.17
C PHE A 84 6.63 2.75 -10.25
N ASN A 85 7.36 2.81 -9.14
CA ASN A 85 8.60 3.57 -9.00
C ASN A 85 9.71 3.05 -9.92
N LEU A 86 9.79 1.73 -10.13
CA LEU A 86 10.82 1.13 -10.99
C LEU A 86 10.44 1.10 -12.48
N GLY A 87 9.16 1.28 -12.82
CA GLY A 87 8.66 1.06 -14.18
C GLY A 87 8.76 -0.39 -14.68
N ARG A 88 9.15 -1.33 -13.81
CA ARG A 88 9.31 -2.76 -14.08
C ARG A 88 8.89 -3.59 -12.88
N ARG A 89 8.65 -4.88 -13.09
CA ARG A 89 8.39 -5.80 -11.96
C ARG A 89 9.64 -5.87 -11.07
N PRO A 90 9.48 -5.81 -9.73
CA PRO A 90 10.59 -6.01 -8.83
C PRO A 90 11.11 -7.46 -8.96
N THR A 91 12.44 -7.60 -8.88
CA THR A 91 13.17 -8.88 -8.87
C THR A 91 12.85 -9.68 -7.61
N LEU A 92 13.34 -10.92 -7.52
CA LEU A 92 13.17 -11.72 -6.29
C LEU A 92 13.89 -11.08 -5.10
N VAL A 93 15.11 -10.56 -5.30
CA VAL A 93 15.88 -9.88 -4.26
C VAL A 93 15.15 -8.62 -3.78
N GLU A 94 14.63 -7.79 -4.69
CA GLU A 94 13.89 -6.58 -4.31
C GLU A 94 12.59 -6.92 -3.55
N ARG A 95 11.90 -7.99 -3.93
CA ARG A 95 10.72 -8.46 -3.20
C ARG A 95 11.07 -8.96 -1.80
N GLN A 96 12.21 -9.63 -1.65
CA GLN A 96 12.70 -10.06 -0.35
C GLN A 96 13.02 -8.84 0.52
N SER A 97 13.69 -7.83 -0.03
CA SER A 97 13.97 -6.58 0.68
C SER A 97 12.69 -5.86 1.14
N ILE A 98 11.63 -5.85 0.32
CA ILE A 98 10.32 -5.29 0.70
C ILE A 98 9.72 -6.07 1.87
N TRP A 99 9.75 -7.40 1.81
CA TRP A 99 9.26 -8.26 2.89
C TRP A 99 10.03 -8.04 4.20
N ASP A 100 11.36 -8.02 4.12
CA ASP A 100 12.23 -7.79 5.28
C ASP A 100 12.09 -6.37 5.85
N ALA A 101 11.78 -5.38 5.01
CA ALA A 101 11.47 -4.03 5.48
C ALA A 101 10.20 -4.02 6.31
N ILE A 102 9.13 -4.68 5.86
CA ILE A 102 7.87 -4.77 6.61
C ILE A 102 8.07 -5.41 7.98
N GLY A 103 8.83 -6.51 8.06
CA GLY A 103 9.14 -7.15 9.34
C GLY A 103 9.99 -6.28 10.30
N ARG A 104 10.66 -5.23 9.78
CA ARG A 104 11.47 -4.29 10.57
C ARG A 104 10.76 -2.98 10.88
N THR A 105 9.64 -2.68 10.22
CA THR A 105 8.87 -1.45 10.47
C THR A 105 7.98 -1.64 11.69
N PRO A 106 8.16 -0.86 12.78
CA PRO A 106 7.41 -1.03 14.02
C PRO A 106 5.89 -1.05 13.83
N ALA A 107 5.36 -0.21 12.94
CA ALA A 107 3.92 -0.14 12.65
C ALA A 107 3.32 -1.45 12.10
N TYR A 108 4.14 -2.35 11.54
CA TYR A 108 3.68 -3.58 10.90
C TYR A 108 4.07 -4.85 11.67
N GLN A 109 4.90 -4.74 12.71
CA GLN A 109 5.40 -5.89 13.47
C GLN A 109 4.28 -6.63 14.21
N ASP A 110 3.30 -5.89 14.71
CA ASP A 110 2.16 -6.44 15.46
C ASP A 110 1.03 -6.96 14.54
N LEU A 111 1.13 -6.73 13.22
CA LEU A 111 0.15 -7.26 12.28
C LEU A 111 0.32 -8.79 12.16
N PRO A 112 -0.79 -9.56 12.03
CA PRO A 112 -0.69 -10.96 11.65
C PRO A 112 0.13 -11.11 10.37
N THR A 113 0.95 -12.16 10.27
CA THR A 113 1.82 -12.35 9.10
C THR A 113 1.02 -12.54 7.80
N GLY A 114 -0.13 -13.22 7.87
CA GLY A 114 -0.89 -13.63 6.70
C GLY A 114 -0.16 -14.72 5.91
N LYS A 115 -0.11 -14.58 4.58
CA LYS A 115 0.63 -15.52 3.72
C LYS A 115 2.11 -15.13 3.64
N VAL A 116 3.03 -16.08 3.82
CA VAL A 116 4.44 -15.83 3.51
C VAL A 116 4.61 -15.72 1.98
N PRO A 117 5.17 -14.63 1.43
CA PRO A 117 5.14 -14.39 -0.02
C PRO A 117 5.91 -15.43 -0.83
N VAL A 118 7.05 -15.94 -0.32
CA VAL A 118 7.82 -17.07 -0.88
C VAL A 118 8.60 -17.74 0.26
N THR A 119 8.70 -19.08 0.24
CA THR A 119 9.43 -19.87 1.24
C THR A 119 10.92 -20.09 0.90
N SER A 120 11.35 -19.71 -0.30
CA SER A 120 12.75 -19.78 -0.75
C SER A 120 13.02 -18.67 -1.76
N TRP A 121 13.68 -17.61 -1.32
CA TRP A 121 14.17 -16.54 -2.17
C TRP A 121 15.57 -16.93 -2.62
N GLY A 122 15.63 -17.79 -3.65
CA GLY A 122 16.83 -18.46 -4.18
C GLY A 122 18.17 -17.94 -3.68
N HIS A 123 18.88 -18.78 -2.92
CA HIS A 123 20.32 -18.69 -2.72
C HIS A 123 21.05 -19.16 -3.98
#